data_AF-A0A837DDZ3-F1
#
_entry.id   AF-A0A837DDZ3-F1
#
_cell.length_a   1.000
_cell.length_b   1.000
_cell.length_c   1.000
_cell.angle_alpha   90.00
_cell.angle_beta   90.00
_cell.angle_gamma   90.00
#
_symmetry.space_group_name_H-M   'P 1'
#
loop_
_entity.id
_entity.type
_entity.pdbx_description
1 polymer ?
#
loop_
_entity_poly.entity_id
_entity_poly.type
_entity_poly.pdbx_seq_one_letter_code
_entity_poly.pdbx_strand_id
1 'polypeptide(L)'
;MKVYAGVDPLNGRRHYLRETVPAGLNAEAEAEKVRIRLVNEINERRNPRTSATVNQLMDRYLELLNVDRTIRERYESVIRTHIRPLIGKTPLARLDAETFDAFYRTLRTCRSHCGGRKFVEHRTEGEHECTEKCRPRECKPLSTGTLRKIHWCLSGAFKDALRWNWITVSPLDRAEAPKAPTPNPQPPPAEAAAIVNEAFQGLALGHARLASGDDWRSPRRAVRAPLGLA
;
A
#
# COMPACT_ATOMS: atom_id res chain seq x y z
N MET A 1 28.35 -22.20 -6.28
CA MET A 1 28.82 -21.52 -5.05
C MET A 1 27.65 -21.21 -4.11
N LYS A 2 27.82 -21.33 -2.79
CA LYS A 2 26.82 -20.95 -1.76
C LYS A 2 27.49 -20.15 -0.64
N VAL A 3 26.91 -19.01 -0.26
CA VAL A 3 27.43 -18.14 0.81
C VAL A 3 26.33 -17.92 1.86
N TYR A 4 26.68 -18.02 3.14
CA TYR A 4 25.75 -17.81 4.24
C TYR A 4 25.44 -16.33 4.41
N ALA A 5 24.15 -15.99 4.44
CA ALA A 5 23.65 -14.61 4.51
C ALA A 5 22.93 -14.30 5.83
N GLY A 6 23.04 -15.16 6.84
CA GLY A 6 22.41 -14.97 8.15
C GLY A 6 21.19 -15.88 8.38
N VAL A 7 20.42 -15.57 9.43
CA VAL A 7 19.17 -16.27 9.76
C VAL A 7 18.00 -15.43 9.27
N ASP A 8 17.06 -16.08 8.56
CA ASP A 8 15.82 -15.46 8.12
C ASP A 8 14.91 -15.17 9.33
N PRO A 9 14.61 -13.89 9.65
CA PRO A 9 13.76 -13.54 10.78
C PRO A 9 12.32 -14.06 10.72
N LEU A 10 11.82 -14.50 9.56
CA LEU A 10 10.45 -15.02 9.44
C LEU A 10 10.29 -16.46 9.92
N ASN A 11 11.30 -17.29 9.68
CA ASN A 11 11.21 -18.74 9.91
C ASN A 11 12.36 -19.28 10.77
N GLY A 12 13.33 -18.45 11.16
CA GLY A 12 14.49 -18.83 11.97
C GLY A 12 15.48 -19.74 11.25
N ARG A 13 15.35 -19.96 9.93
CA ARG A 13 16.22 -20.84 9.15
C ARG A 13 17.40 -20.07 8.58
N ARG A 14 18.49 -20.79 8.30
CA ARG A 14 19.69 -20.25 7.66
C ARG A 14 19.38 -19.80 6.22
N HIS A 15 19.67 -18.54 5.90
CA HIS A 15 19.53 -17.94 4.59
C HIS A 15 20.88 -18.01 3.84
N TYR A 16 20.83 -18.36 2.55
CA TYR A 16 22.02 -18.53 1.72
C TYR A 16 21.82 -17.84 0.36
N LEU A 17 22.86 -17.14 -0.10
CA LEU A 17 22.97 -16.72 -1.50
C LEU A 17 23.62 -17.84 -2.31
N ARG A 18 23.07 -18.13 -3.48
CA ARG A 18 23.54 -19.22 -4.35
C ARG A 18 23.67 -18.74 -5.78
N GLU A 19 24.74 -19.16 -6.41
CA GLU A 19 24.97 -18.95 -7.84
C GLU A 19 25.68 -20.16 -8.42
N THR A 20 25.23 -20.58 -9.60
CA THR A 20 25.78 -21.75 -10.28
C THR A 20 26.90 -21.30 -11.18
N VAL A 21 28.11 -21.83 -10.95
CA VAL A 21 29.27 -21.60 -11.82
C VAL A 21 29.37 -22.79 -12.76
N PRO A 22 29.41 -22.57 -14.09
CA PRO A 22 29.54 -23.65 -15.06
C PRO A 22 30.87 -24.39 -14.88
N ALA A 23 30.88 -25.68 -15.22
CA ALA A 23 32.10 -26.49 -15.16
C ALA A 23 33.08 -26.06 -16.27
N GLY A 24 34.35 -25.92 -15.93
CA GLY A 24 35.41 -25.51 -16.86
C GLY A 24 36.78 -25.48 -16.18
N LEU A 25 37.84 -25.32 -16.99
CA LEU A 25 39.23 -25.26 -16.51
C LEU A 25 39.46 -24.17 -15.44
N ASN A 26 38.73 -23.06 -15.53
CA ASN A 26 38.82 -21.93 -14.61
C ASN A 26 37.71 -21.89 -13.56
N ALA A 27 36.93 -22.98 -13.41
CA ALA A 27 35.74 -22.99 -12.55
C ALA A 27 36.05 -22.65 -11.08
N GLU A 28 37.23 -23.02 -10.58
CA GLU A 28 37.66 -22.70 -9.21
C GLU A 28 37.93 -21.19 -9.05
N ALA A 29 38.68 -20.59 -9.98
CA ALA A 29 38.95 -19.15 -9.97
C ALA A 29 37.67 -18.32 -10.18
N GLU A 30 36.74 -18.77 -11.02
CA GLU A 30 35.44 -18.13 -11.18
C GLU A 30 34.55 -18.28 -9.93
N ALA A 31 34.55 -19.45 -9.29
CA ALA A 31 33.82 -19.66 -8.04
C ALA A 31 34.33 -18.75 -6.92
N GLU A 32 35.65 -18.49 -6.87
CA GLU A 32 36.23 -17.56 -5.90
C GLU A 32 35.80 -16.12 -6.15
N LYS A 33 35.82 -15.66 -7.40
CA LYS A 33 35.29 -14.34 -7.78
C LYS A 33 33.81 -14.19 -7.40
N VAL A 34 33.01 -15.21 -7.67
CA VAL A 34 31.58 -15.25 -7.29
C VAL A 34 31.42 -15.19 -5.78
N ARG A 35 32.23 -15.95 -5.01
CA ARG A 35 32.20 -15.90 -3.54
C ARG A 35 32.48 -14.50 -3.01
N ILE A 36 33.56 -13.86 -3.47
CA ILE A 36 33.96 -12.52 -3.03
C ILE A 36 32.84 -11.52 -3.34
N ARG A 37 32.25 -11.57 -4.55
CA ARG A 37 31.13 -10.72 -4.93
C ARG A 37 29.92 -10.90 -4.00
N LEU A 38 29.51 -12.14 -3.73
CA LEU A 38 28.37 -12.44 -2.86
C LEU A 38 28.62 -12.00 -1.40
N VAL A 39 29.84 -12.15 -0.90
CA VAL A 39 30.22 -11.67 0.44
C VAL A 39 30.16 -10.14 0.51
N ASN A 40 30.68 -9.44 -0.50
CA ASN A 40 30.62 -7.98 -0.56
C ASN A 40 29.16 -7.48 -0.62
N GLU A 41 28.30 -8.16 -1.37
CA GLU A 41 26.86 -7.84 -1.46
C GLU A 41 26.14 -7.99 -0.10
N ILE A 42 26.52 -8.99 0.70
CA ILE A 42 26.04 -9.17 2.08
C ILE A 42 26.55 -8.04 2.98
N ASN A 43 27.85 -7.73 2.91
CA ASN A 43 28.47 -6.71 3.75
C ASN A 43 27.91 -5.31 3.50
N GLU A 44 27.65 -4.99 2.24
CA GLU A 44 27.04 -3.71 1.84
C GLU A 44 25.53 -3.65 2.12
N ARG A 45 24.94 -4.69 2.72
CA ARG A 45 23.49 -4.82 2.98
C ARG A 45 22.65 -4.59 1.72
N ARG A 46 23.19 -4.90 0.54
CA ARG A 46 22.46 -4.73 -0.72
C ARG A 46 21.44 -5.84 -0.92
N ASN A 47 21.60 -6.98 -0.22
CA ASN A 47 20.71 -8.11 -0.34
C ASN A 47 19.61 -8.18 0.74
N PRO A 48 18.36 -8.51 0.35
CA PRO A 48 17.26 -8.78 1.28
C PRO A 48 17.62 -9.88 2.28
N ARG A 49 17.34 -9.65 3.55
CA ARG A 49 17.67 -10.57 4.66
C ARG A 49 16.72 -11.75 4.75
N THR A 50 15.68 -11.76 3.92
CA THR A 50 14.60 -12.75 3.93
C THR A 50 14.20 -13.10 2.50
N SER A 51 13.76 -14.35 2.31
CA SER A 51 13.03 -14.75 1.10
C SER A 51 11.52 -14.52 1.24
N ALA A 52 11.13 -13.51 2.03
CA ALA A 52 9.73 -13.21 2.32
C ALA A 52 8.94 -12.93 1.04
N THR A 53 7.69 -13.39 0.99
CA THR A 53 6.75 -13.07 -0.09
C THR A 53 5.84 -11.91 0.29
N VAL A 54 5.21 -11.28 -0.70
CA VAL A 54 4.18 -10.26 -0.46
C VAL A 54 3.07 -10.79 0.44
N ASN A 55 2.63 -12.04 0.26
CA ASN A 55 1.61 -12.65 1.12
C ASN A 55 2.03 -12.63 2.58
N GLN A 56 3.24 -13.10 2.88
CA GLN A 56 3.78 -13.11 4.25
C GLN A 56 3.91 -11.70 4.81
N LEU A 57 4.28 -10.72 3.98
CA LEU A 57 4.30 -9.32 4.38
C LEU A 57 2.89 -8.81 4.73
N MET A 58 1.90 -9.06 3.88
CA MET A 58 0.53 -8.62 4.15
C MET A 58 -0.08 -9.32 5.37
N ASP A 59 0.24 -10.61 5.59
CA ASP A 59 -0.18 -11.36 6.78
C ASP A 59 0.36 -10.70 8.04
N ARG A 60 1.68 -10.46 8.09
CA ARG A 60 2.34 -9.83 9.24
C ARG A 60 1.90 -8.39 9.45
N TYR A 61 1.67 -7.65 8.37
CA TYR A 61 1.16 -6.28 8.41
C TYR A 61 -0.23 -6.24 9.04
N LEU A 62 -1.16 -7.09 8.59
CA LEU A 62 -2.51 -7.16 9.14
C LEU A 62 -2.53 -7.61 10.61
N GLU A 63 -1.61 -8.48 11.02
CA GLU A 63 -1.47 -8.90 12.43
C GLU A 63 -1.18 -7.71 13.36
N LEU A 64 -0.31 -6.79 12.94
CA LEU A 64 0.17 -5.67 13.76
C LEU A 64 -0.58 -4.35 13.52
N LEU A 65 -1.44 -4.29 12.50
CA LEU A 65 -2.13 -3.07 12.11
C LEU A 65 -3.15 -2.61 13.17
N ASN A 66 -2.87 -1.53 13.89
CA ASN A 66 -3.81 -0.95 14.84
C ASN A 66 -4.65 0.16 14.18
N VAL A 67 -5.80 -0.20 13.59
CA VAL A 67 -6.74 0.72 12.93
C VAL A 67 -8.19 0.32 13.25
N ASP A 68 -9.14 1.22 13.02
CA ASP A 68 -10.57 0.94 13.13
C ASP A 68 -11.00 -0.28 12.29
N ARG A 69 -12.01 -1.01 12.78
CA ARG A 69 -12.52 -2.24 12.18
C ARG A 69 -12.87 -2.05 10.70
N THR A 70 -13.50 -0.94 10.34
CA THR A 70 -13.93 -0.69 8.96
C THR A 70 -12.75 -0.48 8.01
N ILE A 71 -11.65 0.10 8.50
CA ILE A 71 -10.42 0.28 7.71
C ILE A 71 -9.72 -1.06 7.51
N ARG A 72 -9.65 -1.88 8.57
CA ARG A 72 -9.11 -3.24 8.51
C ARG A 72 -9.86 -4.11 7.49
N GLU A 73 -11.18 -4.17 7.57
CA GLU A 73 -12.03 -4.90 6.61
C GLU A 73 -11.79 -4.45 5.17
N ARG A 74 -11.65 -3.13 4.97
CA ARG A 74 -11.35 -2.54 3.65
C ARG A 74 -9.98 -2.96 3.14
N TYR A 75 -8.97 -3.06 4.01
CA TYR A 75 -7.62 -3.51 3.63
C TYR A 75 -7.61 -5.01 3.32
N GLU A 76 -8.22 -5.84 4.17
CA GLU A 76 -8.35 -7.28 3.92
C GLU A 76 -9.03 -7.56 2.58
N SER A 77 -10.10 -6.82 2.27
CA SER A 77 -10.81 -6.94 0.99
C SER A 77 -9.92 -6.64 -0.22
N VAL A 78 -9.15 -5.54 -0.20
CA VAL A 78 -8.25 -5.22 -1.33
C VAL A 78 -7.05 -6.16 -1.40
N ILE A 79 -6.56 -6.62 -0.25
CA ILE A 79 -5.48 -7.60 -0.17
C ILE A 79 -5.92 -8.91 -0.85
N ARG A 80 -7.05 -9.46 -0.41
CA ARG A 80 -7.60 -10.71 -0.93
C ARG A 80 -7.91 -10.63 -2.42
N THR A 81 -8.50 -9.52 -2.87
CA THR A 81 -9.07 -9.39 -4.22
C THR A 81 -8.03 -8.97 -5.27
N HIS A 82 -7.04 -8.17 -4.90
CA HIS A 82 -6.12 -7.55 -5.86
C HIS A 82 -4.66 -7.87 -5.58
N ILE A 83 -4.19 -7.76 -4.33
CA ILE A 83 -2.77 -7.91 -4.01
C ILE A 83 -2.35 -9.38 -4.07
N ARG A 84 -3.05 -10.27 -3.34
CA ARG A 84 -2.70 -11.70 -3.28
C ARG A 84 -2.72 -12.39 -4.65
N PRO A 85 -3.74 -12.18 -5.50
CA PRO A 85 -3.81 -12.89 -6.79
C PRO A 85 -2.73 -12.44 -7.78
N LEU A 86 -2.35 -11.16 -7.74
CA LEU A 86 -1.44 -10.58 -8.74
C LEU A 86 0.03 -10.67 -8.33
N ILE A 87 0.36 -10.27 -7.11
CA ILE A 87 1.76 -10.14 -6.64
C ILE A 87 2.04 -10.90 -5.35
N GLY A 88 1.03 -11.56 -4.75
CA GLY A 88 1.13 -12.21 -3.44
C GLY A 88 2.25 -13.24 -3.31
N LYS A 89 2.49 -14.03 -4.36
CA LYS A 89 3.52 -15.10 -4.36
C LYS A 89 4.93 -14.59 -4.66
N THR A 90 5.06 -13.35 -5.09
CA THR A 90 6.36 -12.79 -5.49
C THR A 90 7.21 -12.52 -4.25
N PRO A 91 8.49 -12.93 -4.23
CA PRO A 91 9.42 -12.56 -3.17
C PRO A 91 9.64 -11.05 -3.16
N LEU A 92 9.70 -10.44 -1.98
CA LEU A 92 9.93 -9.00 -1.82
C LEU A 92 11.22 -8.54 -2.52
N ALA A 93 12.24 -9.40 -2.51
CA ALA A 93 13.52 -9.21 -3.17
C ALA A 93 13.45 -8.99 -4.68
N ARG A 94 12.41 -9.51 -5.35
CA ARG A 94 12.23 -9.41 -6.80
C ARG A 94 11.31 -8.27 -7.21
N LEU A 95 10.75 -7.54 -6.25
CA LEU A 95 9.84 -6.44 -6.56
C LEU A 95 10.65 -5.20 -6.89
N ASP A 96 10.34 -4.61 -8.03
CA ASP A 96 10.87 -3.35 -8.52
C ASP A 96 9.72 -2.39 -8.89
N ALA A 97 10.09 -1.17 -9.30
CA ALA A 97 9.12 -0.16 -9.73
C ALA A 97 8.30 -0.63 -10.93
N GLU A 98 8.95 -1.30 -11.90
CA GLU A 98 8.29 -1.81 -13.11
C GLU A 98 7.20 -2.83 -12.78
N THR A 99 7.44 -3.72 -11.82
CA THR A 99 6.43 -4.66 -11.34
C THR A 99 5.22 -3.95 -10.76
N PHE A 100 5.41 -2.84 -10.03
CA PHE A 100 4.30 -2.04 -9.50
C PHE A 100 3.58 -1.24 -10.58
N ASP A 101 4.28 -0.72 -11.58
CA ASP A 101 3.65 -0.04 -12.71
C ASP A 101 2.80 -1.02 -13.53
N ALA A 102 3.30 -2.24 -13.77
CA ALA A 102 2.54 -3.31 -14.41
C ALA A 102 1.31 -3.73 -13.58
N PHE A 103 1.47 -3.81 -12.25
CA PHE A 103 0.37 -4.06 -11.32
C PHE A 103 -0.70 -2.96 -11.41
N TYR A 104 -0.32 -1.69 -11.28
CA TYR A 104 -1.26 -0.57 -11.37
C TYR A 104 -1.90 -0.45 -12.76
N ARG A 105 -1.16 -0.74 -13.83
CA ARG A 105 -1.71 -0.82 -15.19
C ARG A 105 -2.81 -1.86 -15.29
N THR A 106 -2.61 -3.04 -14.70
CA THR A 106 -3.62 -4.10 -14.67
C THR A 106 -4.90 -3.61 -13.96
N LEU A 107 -4.75 -2.96 -12.80
CA LEU A 107 -5.88 -2.41 -12.05
C LEU A 107 -6.62 -1.27 -12.77
N ARG A 108 -5.88 -0.44 -13.52
CA ARG A 108 -6.43 0.62 -14.39
C ARG A 108 -7.08 0.07 -15.66
N THR A 109 -6.82 -1.19 -16.03
CA THR A 109 -7.41 -1.81 -17.22
C THR A 109 -8.70 -2.55 -16.88
N CYS A 110 -8.67 -3.43 -15.87
CA CYS A 110 -9.83 -4.23 -15.50
C CYS A 110 -9.82 -4.60 -14.01
N ARG A 111 -10.91 -4.27 -13.30
CA ARG A 111 -11.07 -4.57 -11.86
C ARG A 111 -11.04 -6.07 -11.50
N SER A 112 -11.29 -6.96 -12.45
CA SER A 112 -11.25 -8.42 -12.25
C SER A 112 -9.99 -9.07 -12.84
N HIS A 113 -9.02 -8.27 -13.30
CA HIS A 113 -7.73 -8.74 -13.82
C HIS A 113 -7.84 -9.81 -14.91
N CYS A 114 -8.86 -9.72 -15.75
CA CYS A 114 -9.20 -10.78 -16.71
C CYS A 114 -8.17 -10.99 -17.83
N GLY A 115 -7.19 -10.08 -17.98
CA GLY A 115 -6.20 -10.15 -19.06
C GLY A 115 -6.80 -10.13 -20.46
N GLY A 116 -8.00 -9.56 -20.64
CA GLY A 116 -8.73 -9.55 -21.90
C GLY A 116 -9.61 -10.78 -22.16
N ARG A 117 -9.63 -11.76 -21.23
CA ARG A 117 -10.50 -12.93 -21.34
C ARG A 117 -11.97 -12.50 -21.18
N LYS A 118 -12.79 -12.90 -22.15
CA LYS A 118 -14.24 -12.73 -22.07
C LYS A 118 -14.83 -13.85 -21.22
N PHE A 119 -15.60 -13.49 -20.21
CA PHE A 119 -16.37 -14.42 -19.39
C PHE A 119 -17.68 -13.78 -18.96
N VAL A 120 -18.64 -14.59 -18.53
CA VAL A 120 -19.93 -14.12 -18.02
C VAL A 120 -19.83 -13.98 -16.51
N GLU A 121 -20.18 -12.82 -15.97
CA GLU A 121 -20.34 -12.64 -14.54
C GLU A 121 -21.70 -13.18 -14.12
N HIS A 122 -21.67 -14.30 -13.42
CA HIS A 122 -22.84 -14.89 -12.79
C HIS A 122 -23.18 -14.17 -11.49
N ARG A 123 -24.47 -14.12 -11.17
CA ARG A 123 -24.96 -13.50 -9.93
C ARG A 123 -24.68 -14.39 -8.70
N THR A 124 -24.81 -15.69 -8.87
CA THR A 124 -24.72 -16.67 -7.78
C THR A 124 -23.63 -17.68 -8.15
N GLU A 125 -22.86 -18.13 -7.16
CA GLU A 125 -21.93 -19.23 -7.34
C GLU A 125 -22.71 -20.56 -7.36
N GLY A 126 -22.32 -21.50 -8.24
CA GLY A 126 -22.96 -22.81 -8.38
C GLY A 126 -23.97 -22.92 -9.52
N GLU A 127 -24.66 -24.06 -9.58
CA GLU A 127 -25.66 -24.35 -10.62
C GLU A 127 -26.89 -23.45 -10.46
N HIS A 128 -27.20 -22.70 -11.51
CA HIS A 128 -28.38 -21.84 -11.57
C HIS A 128 -28.76 -21.59 -13.03
N GLU A 129 -30.02 -21.26 -13.26
CA GLU A 129 -30.46 -20.81 -14.57
C GLU A 129 -30.00 -19.37 -14.82
N CYS A 130 -29.30 -19.16 -15.94
CA CYS A 130 -28.76 -17.86 -16.30
C CYS A 130 -29.89 -16.90 -16.67
N THR A 131 -30.18 -15.94 -15.79
CA THR A 131 -31.08 -14.82 -16.05
C THR A 131 -30.34 -13.65 -16.68
N GLU A 132 -31.05 -12.59 -17.09
CA GLU A 132 -30.48 -11.31 -17.62
C GLU A 132 -29.47 -10.62 -16.69
N LYS A 133 -29.39 -11.07 -15.43
CA LYS A 133 -28.42 -10.61 -14.44
C LYS A 133 -27.04 -11.24 -14.64
N CYS A 134 -26.97 -12.37 -15.35
CA CYS A 134 -25.71 -12.98 -15.79
C CYS A 134 -25.30 -12.29 -17.10
N ARG A 135 -24.31 -11.40 -17.02
CA ARG A 135 -23.92 -10.54 -18.15
C ARG A 135 -22.47 -10.78 -18.55
N PRO A 136 -22.15 -10.67 -19.86
CA PRO A 136 -20.78 -10.62 -20.30
C PRO A 136 -20.02 -9.52 -19.54
N ARG A 137 -18.84 -9.85 -19.05
CA ARG A 137 -17.97 -8.92 -18.35
C ARG A 137 -17.49 -7.82 -19.31
N GLU A 138 -17.77 -6.58 -18.95
CA GLU A 138 -17.08 -5.42 -19.51
C GLU A 138 -15.84 -5.08 -18.68
N CYS A 139 -14.70 -4.84 -19.34
CA CYS A 139 -13.50 -4.38 -18.66
C CYS A 139 -13.70 -2.94 -18.19
N LYS A 140 -13.80 -2.75 -16.87
CA LYS A 140 -13.88 -1.42 -16.24
C LYS A 140 -12.70 -1.21 -15.30
N PRO A 141 -12.09 -0.02 -15.31
CA PRO A 141 -11.00 0.32 -14.40
C PRO A 141 -11.47 0.26 -12.94
N LEU A 142 -10.53 0.01 -12.04
CA LEU A 142 -10.76 0.22 -10.62
C LEU A 142 -10.90 1.73 -10.33
N SER A 143 -11.76 2.11 -9.39
CA SER A 143 -11.90 3.53 -9.03
C SER A 143 -10.59 4.09 -8.47
N THR A 144 -10.32 5.37 -8.72
CA THR A 144 -9.12 6.07 -8.22
C THR A 144 -9.02 6.01 -6.70
N GLY A 145 -10.14 6.11 -5.99
CA GLY A 145 -10.20 5.93 -4.53
C GLY A 145 -9.74 4.55 -4.07
N THR A 146 -10.13 3.47 -4.78
CA THR A 146 -9.69 2.11 -4.44
C THR A 146 -8.21 1.91 -4.81
N LEU A 147 -7.74 2.44 -5.94
CA LEU A 147 -6.32 2.42 -6.29
C LEU A 147 -5.45 3.10 -5.22
N ARG A 148 -5.88 4.27 -4.73
CA ARG A 148 -5.19 4.99 -3.65
C ARG A 148 -5.17 4.18 -2.35
N LYS A 149 -6.27 3.51 -2.03
CA LYS A 149 -6.35 2.63 -0.86
C LYS A 149 -5.37 1.46 -0.96
N ILE A 150 -5.28 0.81 -2.13
CA ILE A 150 -4.30 -0.25 -2.39
C ILE A 150 -2.88 0.29 -2.19
N HIS A 151 -2.59 1.46 -2.74
CA HIS A 151 -1.28 2.09 -2.59
C HIS A 151 -0.93 2.41 -1.13
N TRP A 152 -1.86 2.96 -0.34
CA TRP A 152 -1.63 3.21 1.09
C TRP A 152 -1.42 1.94 1.89
N CYS A 153 -2.21 0.90 1.62
CA CYS A 153 -2.06 -0.41 2.25
C CYS A 153 -0.67 -1.01 1.98
N LEU A 154 -0.24 -0.99 0.72
CA LEU A 154 1.10 -1.46 0.35
C LEU A 154 2.20 -0.56 0.95
N SER A 155 2.09 0.76 0.83
CA SER A 155 3.09 1.70 1.39
C SER A 155 3.27 1.51 2.90
N GLY A 156 2.18 1.29 3.65
CA GLY A 156 2.24 0.93 5.07
C GLY A 156 3.00 -0.38 5.32
N ALA A 157 2.64 -1.44 4.57
CA ALA A 157 3.30 -2.73 4.71
C ALA A 157 4.80 -2.67 4.36
N PHE A 158 5.20 -1.96 3.30
CA PHE A 158 6.61 -1.82 2.91
C PHE A 158 7.42 -0.99 3.91
N LYS A 159 6.82 0.00 4.59
CA LYS A 159 7.46 0.70 5.70
C LYS A 159 7.74 -0.24 6.88
N ASP A 160 6.80 -1.12 7.20
CA ASP A 160 7.01 -2.13 8.23
C ASP A 160 8.07 -3.16 7.81
N ALA A 161 8.10 -3.56 6.53
CA ALA A 161 9.15 -4.43 5.99
C ALA A 161 10.56 -3.82 6.12
N LEU A 162 10.69 -2.51 5.90
CA LEU A 162 11.94 -1.77 6.14
C LEU A 162 12.28 -1.75 7.65
N ARG A 163 11.29 -1.47 8.50
CA ARG A 163 11.46 -1.47 9.97
C ARG A 163 11.91 -2.83 10.50
N TRP A 164 11.43 -3.93 9.93
CA TRP A 164 11.84 -5.29 10.28
C TRP A 164 13.12 -5.75 9.56
N ASN A 165 13.73 -4.89 8.74
CA ASN A 165 14.89 -5.20 7.91
C ASN A 165 14.68 -6.40 6.97
N TRP A 166 13.46 -6.64 6.50
CA TRP A 166 13.20 -7.70 5.50
C TRP A 166 13.70 -7.29 4.12
N ILE A 167 13.61 -5.98 3.83
CA ILE A 167 14.12 -5.30 2.64
C ILE A 167 14.95 -4.08 3.07
N THR A 168 15.74 -3.56 2.14
CA THR A 168 16.64 -2.41 2.36
C THR A 168 16.17 -1.15 1.64
N VAL A 169 15.41 -1.30 0.56
CA VAL A 169 14.82 -0.21 -0.23
C VAL A 169 13.36 -0.55 -0.52
N SER A 170 12.48 0.43 -0.37
CA SER A 170 11.08 0.29 -0.77
C SER A 170 10.96 0.42 -2.29
N PRO A 171 10.46 -0.61 -3.01
CA PRO A 171 10.22 -0.52 -4.45
C PRO A 171 9.09 0.46 -4.81
N LEU A 172 8.18 0.75 -3.86
CA LEU A 172 7.07 1.69 -4.08
C LEU A 172 7.51 3.14 -4.12
N ASP A 173 8.64 3.50 -3.50
CA ASP A 173 9.13 4.88 -3.48
C ASP A 173 9.58 5.34 -4.88
N ARG A 174 9.86 4.37 -5.76
CA ARG A 174 10.24 4.59 -7.15
C ARG A 174 9.09 4.39 -8.14
N ALA A 175 7.94 3.90 -7.69
CA ALA A 175 6.76 3.67 -8.52
C ALA A 175 5.86 4.91 -8.57
N GLU A 176 5.13 5.11 -9.67
CA GLU A 176 4.22 6.25 -9.79
C GLU A 176 2.97 6.06 -8.91
N ALA A 177 2.81 6.92 -7.90
CA ALA A 177 1.66 6.87 -6.99
C ALA A 177 0.35 7.16 -7.75
N PRO A 178 -0.76 6.46 -7.44
CA PRO A 178 -2.04 6.71 -8.08
C PRO A 178 -2.56 8.11 -7.74
N LYS A 179 -3.10 8.82 -8.75
CA LYS A 179 -3.69 10.15 -8.59
C LYS A 179 -4.79 10.14 -7.53
N ALA A 180 -4.77 11.15 -6.67
CA ALA A 180 -5.83 11.38 -5.70
C ALA A 180 -7.17 11.64 -6.41
N PRO A 181 -8.29 11.02 -5.98
CA PRO A 181 -9.60 11.49 -6.41
C PRO A 181 -9.80 12.93 -5.91
N THR A 182 -10.33 13.80 -6.75
CA THR A 182 -10.80 15.12 -6.32
C THR A 182 -11.97 14.89 -5.36
N PRO A 183 -11.89 15.34 -4.09
CA PRO A 183 -13.05 15.31 -3.21
C PRO A 183 -14.16 16.14 -3.85
N ASN A 184 -15.35 15.56 -3.99
CA ASN A 184 -16.56 16.30 -4.37
C ASN A 184 -17.55 16.25 -3.20
N PRO A 185 -17.25 16.89 -2.06
CA PRO A 185 -18.22 17.02 -1.00
C PRO A 185 -19.36 17.90 -1.50
N GLN A 186 -20.57 17.35 -1.54
CA GLN A 186 -21.75 18.16 -1.74
C GLN A 186 -22.05 18.86 -0.41
N PRO A 187 -22.16 20.20 -0.38
CA PRO A 187 -22.63 20.88 0.81
C PRO A 187 -24.02 20.35 1.17
N PRO A 188 -24.34 20.20 2.46
CA PRO A 188 -25.68 19.81 2.87
C PRO A 188 -26.70 20.79 2.27
N PRO A 189 -27.87 20.30 1.80
CA PRO A 189 -28.94 21.18 1.34
C PRO A 189 -29.35 22.14 2.46
N ALA A 190 -29.88 23.32 2.10
CA ALA A 190 -30.26 24.35 3.07
C ALA A 190 -31.18 23.83 4.18
N GLU A 191 -32.01 22.83 3.86
CA GLU A 191 -32.88 22.12 4.81
C GLU A 191 -32.09 21.37 5.90
N ALA A 192 -30.95 20.76 5.57
CA ALA A 192 -30.11 20.09 6.56
C ALA A 192 -29.45 21.09 7.52
N ALA A 193 -29.13 22.31 7.07
CA ALA A 193 -28.67 23.38 7.95
C ALA A 193 -29.79 23.86 8.89
N ALA A 194 -31.03 23.92 8.40
CA ALA A 194 -32.19 24.26 9.22
C ALA A 194 -32.47 23.20 10.30
N ILE A 195 -32.41 21.91 9.95
CA ILE A 195 -32.57 20.79 10.89
C ILE A 195 -31.51 20.84 11.99
N VAL A 196 -30.24 21.13 11.64
CA VAL A 196 -29.17 21.30 12.63
C VAL A 196 -29.47 22.48 13.54
N ASN A 197 -29.81 23.64 12.97
CA ASN A 197 -30.11 24.85 13.76
C ASN A 197 -31.28 24.64 14.72
N GLU A 198 -32.33 23.92 14.29
CA GLU A 198 -33.49 23.60 15.12
C GLU A 198 -33.17 22.58 16.22
N ALA A 199 -32.38 21.54 15.90
CA ALA A 199 -31.91 20.56 16.88
C ALA A 199 -31.07 21.20 18.01
N PHE A 200 -30.36 22.30 17.72
CA PHE A 200 -29.58 23.06 18.70
C PHE A 200 -30.42 24.04 19.56
N GLN A 201 -31.67 24.36 19.20
CA GLN A 201 -32.51 25.28 19.99
C GLN A 201 -32.93 24.72 21.36
N GLY A 202 -33.03 23.38 21.49
CA GLY A 202 -33.47 22.70 22.72
C GLY A 202 -32.34 22.15 23.59
N LEU A 203 -31.09 22.15 23.11
CA LEU A 203 -29.92 21.72 23.87
C LEU A 203 -29.38 22.94 24.62
N ALA A 204 -29.46 22.94 25.95
CA ALA A 204 -28.79 23.92 26.81
C ALA A 204 -27.26 23.70 26.81
N LEU A 205 -26.64 23.62 25.64
CA LEU A 205 -25.22 23.82 25.47
C LEU A 205 -25.01 25.32 25.31
N GLY A 206 -24.33 25.91 26.29
CA GLY A 206 -24.19 27.34 26.50
C GLY A 206 -24.16 28.17 25.22
N HIS A 207 -25.17 29.02 25.11
CA HIS A 207 -25.19 30.30 24.43
C HIS A 207 -23.83 31.02 24.50
N ALA A 208 -22.98 30.80 23.52
CA ALA A 208 -22.17 31.86 22.96
C ALA A 208 -22.83 32.22 21.62
N ARG A 209 -23.77 33.16 21.69
CA ARG A 209 -24.31 33.85 20.51
C ARG A 209 -23.10 34.47 19.80
N LEU A 210 -22.57 33.81 18.76
CA LEU A 210 -21.61 34.42 17.85
C LEU A 210 -22.36 35.59 17.20
N ALA A 211 -22.15 36.77 17.76
CA ALA A 211 -22.54 38.00 17.12
C ALA A 211 -21.83 38.02 15.76
N SER A 212 -22.64 38.09 14.71
CA SER A 212 -22.26 38.49 13.38
C SER A 212 -21.26 39.66 13.44
N GLY A 213 -20.05 39.45 12.92
CA GLY A 213 -19.06 40.50 12.79
C GLY A 213 -17.66 39.93 12.60
N ASP A 214 -17.28 39.75 11.33
CA ASP A 214 -15.92 39.81 10.79
C ASP A 214 -14.75 39.86 11.79
N ASP A 215 -14.26 38.70 12.26
CA ASP A 215 -12.90 38.63 12.78
C ASP A 215 -12.29 37.23 12.65
N TRP A 216 -11.82 36.89 11.44
CA TRP A 216 -10.92 35.74 11.26
C TRP A 216 -9.45 36.14 11.26
N ARG A 217 -9.05 37.38 11.58
CA ARG A 217 -7.63 37.76 11.45
C ARG A 217 -6.75 36.98 12.43
N SER A 218 -5.95 36.06 11.88
CA SER A 218 -4.87 35.35 12.55
C SER A 218 -4.04 36.27 13.44
N PRO A 219 -3.74 35.90 14.70
CA PRO A 219 -2.86 36.70 15.52
C PRO A 219 -1.44 36.61 14.96
N ARG A 220 -0.97 37.67 14.30
CA ARG A 220 0.45 37.86 14.04
C ARG A 220 1.15 37.89 15.39
N ARG A 221 2.06 36.93 15.63
CA ARG A 221 3.04 37.01 16.72
C ARG A 221 3.80 38.33 16.60
N ALA A 222 3.47 39.30 17.45
CA ALA A 222 4.31 40.47 17.65
C ALA A 222 5.53 40.04 18.46
N VAL A 223 6.68 40.03 17.81
CA VAL A 223 8.00 39.92 18.43
C VAL A 223 8.21 41.20 19.25
N ARG A 224 8.38 41.07 20.57
CA ARG A 224 8.81 42.19 21.43
C ARG A 224 10.29 42.49 21.13
N ALA A 225 10.57 43.71 20.67
CA ALA A 225 11.88 44.33 20.77
C ALA A 225 11.79 45.47 21.81
N PRO A 226 12.72 45.58 22.77
CA PRO A 226 12.79 46.74 23.65
C PRO A 226 13.65 47.82 23.00
N LEU A 227 13.13 49.05 22.96
CA LEU A 227 13.94 50.25 22.86
C LEU A 227 13.52 51.17 24.00
N GLY A 228 14.48 51.47 24.86
CA GLY A 228 14.31 52.37 26.00
C GLY A 228 14.17 53.83 25.60
N LEU A 229 13.96 54.69 26.59
CA LEU A 229 14.60 56.00 26.76
C LEU A 229 13.96 56.73 27.96
N ALA A 230 14.77 57.04 28.96
CA ALA A 230 14.93 58.35 29.61
C ALA A 230 15.94 58.20 30.75
#